data_AF-A0AA40AI12-F1
#
_entry.id   AF-A0AA40AI12-F1
#
_cell.length_a   1.000
_cell.length_b   1.000
_cell.length_c   1.000
_cell.angle_alpha   90.00
_cell.angle_beta   90.00
_cell.angle_gamma   90.00
#
_symmetry.space_group_name_H-M   'P 1'
#
loop_
_entity.id
_entity.type
_entity.pdbx_description
1 polymer ?
#
loop_
_entity_poly.entity_id
_entity_poly.type
_entity_poly.pdbx_seq_one_letter_code
_entity_poly.pdbx_strand_id
1 'polypeptide(L)'
;MGLMAVQTWERAPGIIRDETGDRSEYVAFSSAYLSTNITIRTSDDSAFRIHEIQPSNTLQWQVDKTDLRICSVAQGVVRVKIGGADEFQISLNGMWKVRRGVACSVTNPFHTKATLHVTSVSTANDQDW
;
A
#
# COMPACT_ATOMS: atom_id res chain seq x y z
N MET A 1 14.64 -4.29 23.79
CA MET A 1 13.98 -3.55 22.71
C MET A 1 14.45 -2.10 22.81
N GLY A 2 15.38 -1.69 21.95
CA GLY A 2 15.93 -0.33 22.00
C GLY A 2 14.95 0.69 21.43
N LEU A 3 14.90 1.90 22.01
CA LEU A 3 14.25 3.02 21.32
C LEU A 3 15.09 3.37 20.10
N MET A 4 14.58 3.06 18.91
CA MET A 4 15.03 3.75 17.70
C MET A 4 14.59 5.21 17.82
N ALA A 5 15.54 6.12 17.86
CA ALA A 5 15.26 7.55 17.87
C ALA A 5 14.71 7.95 16.49
N VAL A 6 13.39 8.12 16.40
CA VAL A 6 12.70 8.68 15.21
C VAL A 6 13.42 9.95 14.78
N GLN A 7 13.91 9.98 13.54
CA GLN A 7 14.71 11.07 13.02
C GLN A 7 13.87 12.36 12.93
N THR A 8 14.52 13.52 12.99
CA THR A 8 13.82 14.82 12.99
C THR A 8 12.97 14.99 11.73
N TRP A 9 13.51 14.63 10.56
CA TRP A 9 12.79 14.69 9.28
C TRP A 9 11.54 13.79 9.26
N GLU A 10 11.54 12.65 9.96
CA GLU A 10 10.39 11.74 10.00
C GLU A 10 9.19 12.36 10.73
N ARG A 11 9.47 13.23 11.72
CA ARG A 11 8.47 14.00 12.46
C ARG A 11 7.97 15.21 11.65
N ALA A 12 8.88 15.95 11.06
CA ALA A 12 8.60 17.06 10.14
C ALA A 12 9.83 17.33 9.25
N PRO A 13 9.69 17.47 7.92
CA PRO A 13 8.43 17.57 7.16
C PRO A 13 7.78 16.22 6.80
N GLY A 14 8.40 15.09 7.18
CA GLY A 14 7.93 13.74 6.83
C GLY A 14 8.39 13.27 5.45
N ILE A 15 9.24 14.04 4.76
CA ILE A 15 9.73 13.77 3.40
C ILE A 15 11.19 14.23 3.28
N ILE A 16 11.96 13.60 2.38
CA ILE A 16 13.28 14.06 1.94
C ILE A 16 13.21 14.29 0.43
N ARG A 17 13.79 15.41 -0.02
CA ARG A 17 14.05 15.68 -1.44
C ARG A 17 15.53 15.58 -1.73
N ASP A 18 15.86 15.04 -2.90
CA ASP A 18 17.14 15.34 -3.55
C ASP A 18 16.98 16.67 -4.33
N GLU A 19 18.01 17.50 -4.25
CA GLU A 19 18.13 18.80 -4.92
C GLU A 19 19.46 18.90 -5.70
N THR A 20 20.23 17.80 -5.79
CA THR A 20 21.56 17.77 -6.40
C THR A 20 21.57 17.55 -7.92
N GLY A 21 20.44 17.15 -8.51
CA GLY A 21 20.26 16.95 -9.96
C GLY A 21 19.37 18.00 -10.63
N ASP A 22 19.25 17.91 -11.96
CA ASP A 22 18.45 18.83 -12.81
C ASP A 22 16.94 18.86 -12.49
N ARG A 23 16.45 17.91 -11.67
CA ARG A 23 15.09 17.85 -11.14
C ARG A 23 15.12 17.53 -9.66
N SER A 24 14.32 18.23 -8.87
CA SER A 24 14.10 17.85 -7.47
C SER A 24 13.13 16.67 -7.40
N GLU A 25 13.55 15.61 -6.72
CA GLU A 25 12.81 14.36 -6.57
C GLU A 25 12.62 14.01 -5.09
N TYR A 26 11.48 13.42 -4.72
CA TYR A 26 11.26 12.91 -3.36
C TYR A 26 11.90 11.53 -3.19
N VAL A 27 12.96 11.46 -2.40
CA VAL A 27 13.74 10.21 -2.20
C VAL A 27 13.36 9.44 -0.94
N ALA A 28 12.61 10.04 -0.01
CA ALA A 28 12.06 9.34 1.15
C ALA A 28 10.75 9.95 1.66
N PHE A 29 9.91 9.10 2.27
CA PHE A 29 8.65 9.45 2.90
C PHE A 29 8.55 8.74 4.26
N SER A 30 8.12 9.44 5.31
CA SER A 30 7.96 8.87 6.65
C SER A 30 6.61 8.17 6.80
N SER A 31 6.51 7.24 7.76
CA SER A 31 5.25 6.57 8.09
C SER A 31 4.14 7.53 8.50
N ALA A 32 4.49 8.63 9.18
CA ALA A 32 3.55 9.69 9.56
C ALA A 32 3.04 10.51 8.38
N TYR A 33 3.85 10.67 7.32
CA TYR A 33 3.42 11.32 6.08
C TYR A 33 2.52 10.38 5.27
N LEU A 34 2.92 9.11 5.12
CA LEU A 34 2.20 8.09 4.34
C LEU A 34 0.84 7.68 4.95
N SER A 35 0.65 7.85 6.26
CA SER A 35 -0.61 7.54 6.95
C SER A 35 -1.71 8.59 6.74
N THR A 36 -1.41 9.74 6.13
CA THR A 36 -2.37 10.84 5.86
C THR A 36 -3.44 10.51 4.79
N ASN A 37 -3.60 9.24 4.43
CA ASN A 37 -4.58 8.74 3.47
C ASN A 37 -4.39 9.31 2.04
N ILE A 38 -3.16 9.69 1.71
CA ILE A 38 -2.73 10.17 0.39
C ILE A 38 -2.16 9.04 -0.47
N THR A 39 -2.25 9.19 -1.79
CA THR A 39 -1.54 8.35 -2.76
C THR A 39 -0.31 9.11 -3.24
N ILE A 40 0.86 8.49 -3.16
CA ILE A 40 2.16 9.06 -3.57
C ILE A 40 2.56 8.47 -4.92
N ARG A 41 2.94 9.29 -5.90
CA ARG A 41 3.63 8.78 -7.10
C ARG A 41 5.07 8.42 -6.74
N THR A 42 5.47 7.20 -7.08
CA THR A 42 6.81 6.65 -6.82
C THR A 42 7.65 6.49 -8.09
N SER A 43 7.00 6.55 -9.26
CA SER A 43 7.61 6.71 -10.58
C SER A 43 6.56 7.29 -11.54
N ASP A 44 6.89 7.43 -12.83
CA ASP A 44 5.91 7.81 -13.87
C ASP A 44 4.78 6.78 -14.03
N ASP A 45 5.04 5.51 -13.70
CA ASP A 45 4.15 4.37 -13.90
C ASP A 45 3.68 3.69 -12.59
N SER A 46 4.09 4.17 -11.42
CA SER A 46 3.72 3.57 -10.13
C SER A 46 3.33 4.59 -9.05
N ALA A 47 2.47 4.15 -8.14
CA ALA A 47 2.06 4.93 -7.00
C ALA A 47 1.86 4.06 -5.74
N PHE A 48 2.28 4.56 -4.59
CA PHE A 48 2.22 3.88 -3.30
C PHE A 48 1.20 4.52 -2.34
N ARG A 49 0.56 3.68 -1.51
CA ARG A 49 -0.37 4.10 -0.46
C ARG A 49 -0.38 3.12 0.72
N ILE A 50 -0.52 3.67 1.93
CA ILE A 50 -0.85 2.88 3.13
C ILE A 50 -2.37 2.87 3.30
N HIS A 51 -2.94 1.70 3.60
CA HIS A 51 -4.33 1.56 4.03
C HIS A 51 -4.38 0.96 5.44
N GLU A 52 -5.01 1.67 6.38
CA GLU A 52 -5.37 1.10 7.68
C GLU A 52 -6.81 0.56 7.63
N ILE A 53 -6.99 -0.71 7.97
CA ILE A 53 -8.30 -1.37 8.06
C ILE A 53 -8.62 -1.57 9.55
N GLN A 54 -9.60 -0.80 10.03
CA GLN A 54 -10.07 -0.88 11.41
C GLN A 54 -10.69 -2.26 11.72
N PRO A 55 -10.78 -2.65 13.00
CA PRO A 55 -11.45 -3.88 13.42
C PRO A 55 -12.85 -4.02 12.82
N SER A 56 -13.18 -5.24 12.36
CA SER A 56 -14.45 -5.60 11.71
C SER A 56 -14.80 -4.85 10.41
N ASN A 57 -13.93 -3.96 9.91
CA ASN A 57 -14.19 -3.22 8.67
C ASN A 57 -13.68 -3.95 7.42
N THR A 58 -14.26 -3.57 6.27
CA THR A 58 -13.87 -4.04 4.95
C THR A 58 -13.44 -2.88 4.07
N LEU A 59 -12.25 -2.97 3.49
CA LEU A 59 -11.81 -2.11 2.39
C LEU A 59 -12.30 -2.70 1.07
N GLN A 60 -12.92 -1.87 0.23
CA GLN A 60 -13.48 -2.27 -1.07
C GLN A 60 -12.76 -1.51 -2.19
N TRP A 61 -12.03 -2.22 -3.04
CA TRP A 61 -11.52 -1.69 -4.31
C TRP A 61 -12.45 -2.10 -5.44
N GLN A 62 -13.04 -1.08 -6.07
CA GLN A 62 -13.82 -1.24 -7.29
C GLN A 62 -12.94 -1.69 -8.46
N VAL A 63 -13.59 -2.18 -9.53
CA VAL A 63 -12.90 -2.53 -10.78
C VAL A 63 -12.11 -1.33 -11.30
N ASP A 64 -10.80 -1.51 -11.38
CA ASP A 64 -9.88 -0.57 -12.00
C ASP A 64 -9.38 -1.15 -13.32
N LYS A 65 -9.49 -0.40 -14.41
CA LYS A 65 -9.07 -0.86 -15.75
C LYS A 65 -7.69 -0.34 -16.15
N THR A 66 -7.14 0.66 -15.45
CA THR A 66 -5.83 1.23 -15.80
C THR A 66 -4.74 0.52 -15.03
N ASP A 67 -4.90 0.32 -13.72
CA ASP A 67 -3.80 -0.07 -12.85
C ASP A 67 -4.02 -1.46 -12.24
N LEU A 68 -2.94 -2.26 -12.18
CA LEU A 68 -2.88 -3.42 -11.29
C LEU A 68 -2.46 -2.96 -9.89
N ARG A 69 -2.83 -3.71 -8.85
CA ARG A 69 -2.39 -3.46 -7.47
C ARG A 69 -1.56 -4.61 -6.93
N ILE A 70 -0.41 -4.30 -6.38
CA ILE A 70 0.40 -5.19 -5.55
C ILE A 70 0.16 -4.77 -4.09
N CYS A 71 -0.39 -5.69 -3.31
CA CYS A 71 -0.80 -5.42 -1.93
C CYS A 71 -0.03 -6.34 -0.98
N SER A 72 0.43 -5.84 0.16
CA SER A 72 1.06 -6.64 1.22
C SER A 72 0.62 -6.22 2.62
N VAL A 73 0.62 -7.18 3.55
CA VAL A 73 0.27 -6.93 4.95
C VAL A 73 1.50 -6.44 5.71
N ALA A 74 1.53 -5.15 6.03
CA ALA A 74 2.56 -4.54 6.88
C ALA A 74 2.28 -4.73 8.38
N GLN A 75 1.02 -4.95 8.76
CA GLN A 75 0.63 -5.29 10.14
C GLN A 75 -0.67 -6.10 10.16
N GLY A 76 -0.73 -7.12 11.03
CA GLY A 76 -1.94 -7.88 11.32
C GLY A 76 -2.17 -9.08 10.39
N VAL A 77 -3.44 -9.42 10.22
CA VAL A 77 -3.93 -10.53 9.38
C VAL A 77 -5.26 -10.07 8.75
N VAL A 78 -5.49 -10.38 7.48
CA VAL A 78 -6.71 -9.99 6.75
C VAL A 78 -7.28 -11.16 5.95
N ARG A 79 -8.58 -11.11 5.66
CA ARG A 79 -9.24 -11.98 4.66
C ARG A 79 -9.40 -11.21 3.36
N VAL A 80 -9.13 -11.88 2.25
CA VAL A 80 -9.04 -11.28 0.92
C VAL A 80 -9.91 -12.07 -0.06
N LYS A 81 -10.73 -11.36 -0.83
CA LYS A 81 -11.55 -11.91 -1.91
C LYS A 81 -11.33 -11.09 -3.18
N ILE A 82 -10.99 -11.76 -4.29
CA ILE A 82 -10.55 -11.14 -5.55
C ILE A 82 -11.26 -11.81 -6.71
N GLY A 83 -12.03 -11.05 -7.49
CA GLY A 83 -12.73 -11.58 -8.67
C GLY A 83 -13.54 -12.84 -8.37
N GLY A 84 -13.24 -13.93 -9.09
CA GLY A 84 -13.84 -15.25 -8.91
C GLY A 84 -12.99 -16.27 -8.15
N ALA A 85 -11.90 -15.85 -7.49
CA ALA A 85 -11.11 -16.74 -6.64
C ALA A 85 -11.77 -16.96 -5.27
N ASP A 86 -11.46 -18.09 -4.63
CA ASP A 86 -11.87 -18.38 -3.26
C ASP A 86 -11.31 -17.34 -2.27
N GLU A 87 -12.04 -17.11 -1.17
CA GLU A 87 -11.58 -16.24 -0.09
C GLU A 87 -10.41 -16.89 0.66
N PHE A 88 -9.32 -16.14 0.85
CA PHE A 88 -8.14 -16.60 1.59
C PHE A 88 -7.76 -15.64 2.71
N GLN A 89 -7.07 -16.17 3.72
CA GLN A 89 -6.49 -15.37 4.81
C GLN A 89 -5.00 -15.15 4.57
N ILE A 90 -4.50 -13.95 4.83
CA ILE A 90 -3.08 -13.62 4.67
C ILE A 90 -2.59 -12.76 5.84
N SER A 91 -1.40 -13.10 6.36
CA SER A 91 -0.77 -12.49 7.53
C SER A 91 0.36 -11.55 7.15
N LEU A 92 0.93 -10.86 8.15
CA LEU A 92 2.17 -10.08 8.09
C LEU A 92 3.20 -10.63 7.07
N ASN A 93 3.74 -9.73 6.25
CA ASN A 93 4.68 -9.97 5.14
C ASN A 93 4.14 -10.79 3.96
N GLY A 94 2.93 -11.35 4.05
CA GLY A 94 2.23 -11.94 2.91
C GLY A 94 1.76 -10.86 1.92
N MET A 95 1.76 -11.20 0.63
CA MET A 95 1.33 -10.32 -0.46
C MET A 95 0.35 -10.98 -1.43
N TRP A 96 -0.39 -10.17 -2.19
CA TRP A 96 -1.24 -10.61 -3.29
C TRP A 96 -1.28 -9.57 -4.42
N LYS A 97 -1.76 -9.99 -5.59
CA LYS A 97 -1.95 -9.16 -6.78
C LYS A 97 -3.43 -9.04 -7.12
N VAL A 98 -3.90 -7.82 -7.40
CA VAL A 98 -5.19 -7.55 -8.04
C VAL A 98 -4.89 -7.11 -9.48
N ARG A 99 -5.29 -7.91 -10.47
CA ARG A 99 -5.12 -7.59 -11.90
C ARG A 99 -6.06 -6.45 -12.33
N ARG A 100 -5.74 -5.78 -13.43
CA ARG A 100 -6.66 -4.84 -14.10
C ARG A 100 -7.98 -5.55 -14.42
N GLY A 101 -9.08 -4.82 -14.38
CA GLY A 101 -10.44 -5.33 -14.58
C GLY A 101 -11.03 -6.10 -13.38
N VAL A 102 -10.28 -6.31 -12.29
CA VAL A 102 -10.71 -7.16 -11.17
C VAL A 102 -11.00 -6.32 -9.91
N ALA A 103 -12.17 -6.56 -9.30
CA ALA A 103 -12.52 -6.01 -8.00
C ALA A 103 -11.91 -6.85 -6.86
N CYS A 104 -11.61 -6.20 -5.73
CA CYS A 104 -11.06 -6.86 -4.55
C CYS A 104 -11.61 -6.26 -3.26
N SER A 105 -11.99 -7.12 -2.32
CA SER A 105 -12.36 -6.73 -0.95
C SER A 105 -11.37 -7.30 0.05
N VAL A 106 -10.98 -6.50 1.04
CA VAL A 106 -10.09 -6.90 2.13
C VAL A 106 -10.77 -6.62 3.46
N THR A 107 -11.04 -7.68 4.22
CA THR A 107 -11.73 -7.62 5.50
C THR A 107 -10.74 -7.84 6.63
N ASN A 108 -10.80 -7.00 7.67
CA ASN A 108 -10.12 -7.26 8.93
C ASN A 108 -11.11 -7.86 9.94
N PRO A 109 -11.14 -9.19 10.16
CA PRO A 109 -12.05 -9.81 11.10
C PRO A 109 -11.56 -9.76 12.57
N PHE A 110 -10.43 -9.11 12.86
CA PHE A 110 -9.79 -9.14 14.18
C PHE A 110 -10.01 -7.83 14.96
N HIS A 111 -9.81 -7.89 16.28
CA HIS A 111 -9.98 -6.74 17.19
C HIS A 111 -8.84 -5.71 17.16
N THR A 112 -7.76 -5.98 16.41
CA THR A 112 -6.64 -5.04 16.19
C THR A 112 -6.69 -4.50 14.76
N LYS A 113 -6.19 -3.29 14.53
CA LYS A 113 -6.09 -2.74 13.16
C LYS A 113 -5.11 -3.56 12.31
N ALA A 114 -5.42 -3.69 11.02
CA ALA A 114 -4.50 -4.20 10.02
C ALA A 114 -3.97 -3.04 9.16
N THR A 115 -2.72 -3.14 8.72
CA THR A 115 -2.07 -2.13 7.87
C THR A 115 -1.62 -2.80 6.58
N LEU A 116 -2.02 -2.25 5.45
CA LEU A 116 -1.60 -2.69 4.12
C LEU A 116 -0.69 -1.67 3.47
N HIS A 117 0.32 -2.15 2.77
CA HIS A 117 1.05 -1.39 1.76
C HIS A 117 0.49 -1.77 0.38
N VAL A 118 0.20 -0.77 -0.44
CA VAL A 118 -0.40 -0.97 -1.77
C VAL A 118 0.35 -0.14 -2.79
N THR A 119 0.92 -0.82 -3.78
CA THR A 119 1.51 -0.19 -4.97
C THR A 119 0.57 -0.42 -6.15
N SER A 120 0.03 0.66 -6.71
CA SER A 120 -0.62 0.68 -8.03
C SER A 120 0.44 0.79 -9.11
N VAL A 121 0.29 0.05 -10.22
CA VAL A 121 1.24 0.03 -11.34
C VAL A 121 0.49 0.03 -12.67
N SER A 122 0.89 0.92 -13.59
CA SER A 122 0.17 1.20 -14.84
C SER A 122 0.77 0.56 -16.12
N THR A 123 1.97 -0.04 -16.05
CA THR A 123 2.87 -0.78 -17.01
C THR A 123 2.41 -1.36 -18.37
N ALA A 124 1.16 -1.22 -18.80
CA ALA A 124 0.53 -1.81 -19.99
C ALA A 124 0.50 -3.35 -20.12
N ASN A 125 1.56 -4.10 -19.78
CA ASN A 125 1.68 -5.53 -20.06
C ASN A 125 1.62 -6.41 -18.79
N ASP A 126 0.54 -7.15 -18.59
CA ASP A 126 0.24 -7.91 -17.35
C ASP A 126 0.74 -9.39 -17.37
N GLN A 127 1.73 -9.74 -18.22
CA GLN A 127 1.98 -11.12 -18.64
C GLN A 127 3.01 -11.94 -17.83
N ASP A 128 3.94 -11.35 -17.09
CA ASP A 128 5.14 -12.08 -16.61
C ASP A 128 5.11 -12.65 -15.17
N TRP A 129 3.96 -12.66 -14.48
CA TRP A 129 3.80 -13.31 -13.14
C TRP A 129 2.40 -13.93 -12.93
#